data_AF-A0A1B6K7Z9-F1
#
_entry.id   AF-A0A1B6K7Z9-F1
#
_cell.length_a   1.000
_cell.length_b   1.000
_cell.length_c   1.000
_cell.angle_alpha   90.00
_cell.angle_beta   90.00
_cell.angle_gamma   90.00
#
_symmetry.space_group_name_H-M   'P 1'
#
loop_
_entity.id
_entity.type
_entity.pdbx_description
1 polymer ?
#
loop_
_entity_poly.entity_id
_entity_poly.type
_entity_poly.pdbx_seq_one_letter_code
_entity_poly.pdbx_strand_id
1 'polypeptide(L)'
;DHHAQLDSISLSVSPQHTNLKLKTCRFFSSNNISIFTNLLRRESWKEMVAGRDVSEKFDGFLSAVEFSFSIAFPEKTSKVRTRKYCGRIKLDEDLKNLRDRMLFLYSLSRDLDSTHPLKRSFIDLRKEFRRRVHSAKAAAITSHLQ
;
A
#
# COMPACT_ATOMS: atom_id res chain seq x y z
N ASP A 1 -36.07 -57.51 -4.29
CA ASP A 1 -35.74 -56.72 -3.09
C ASP A 1 -34.57 -55.80 -3.43
N HIS A 2 -34.58 -54.60 -2.88
CA HIS A 2 -34.31 -53.33 -3.55
C HIS A 2 -32.87 -53.04 -4.03
N HIS A 3 -32.68 -52.81 -5.34
CA HIS A 3 -31.54 -52.09 -5.88
C HIS A 3 -31.68 -50.59 -5.54
N ALA A 4 -31.00 -50.13 -4.49
CA ALA A 4 -30.92 -48.71 -4.18
C ALA A 4 -30.01 -48.00 -5.19
N GLN A 5 -30.60 -47.31 -6.17
CA GLN A 5 -29.88 -46.32 -6.97
C GLN A 5 -29.57 -45.12 -6.08
N LEU A 6 -28.27 -44.86 -5.88
CA LEU A 6 -27.79 -43.63 -5.27
C LEU A 6 -27.89 -42.52 -6.31
N ASP A 7 -28.95 -41.73 -6.22
CA ASP A 7 -29.15 -40.56 -7.06
C ASP A 7 -28.31 -39.39 -6.50
N SER A 8 -27.24 -39.02 -7.21
CA SER A 8 -26.37 -37.92 -6.77
C SER A 8 -26.96 -36.59 -7.21
N ILE A 9 -27.64 -35.88 -6.30
CA ILE A 9 -28.11 -34.52 -6.54
C ILE A 9 -26.88 -33.59 -6.55
N SER A 10 -26.43 -33.21 -7.74
CA SER A 10 -25.45 -32.14 -7.92
C SER A 10 -26.16 -30.80 -7.77
N LEU A 11 -26.18 -30.27 -6.54
CA LEU A 11 -26.57 -28.88 -6.32
C LEU A 11 -25.51 -27.98 -6.97
N SER A 12 -25.81 -27.46 -8.16
CA SER A 12 -25.04 -26.40 -8.81
C SER A 12 -25.24 -25.09 -8.04
N VAL A 13 -24.64 -25.01 -6.85
CA VAL A 13 -24.47 -23.75 -6.14
C VAL A 13 -23.47 -22.95 -6.96
N SER A 14 -23.96 -22.15 -7.90
CA SER A 14 -23.16 -21.15 -8.59
C SER A 14 -22.51 -20.29 -7.51
N PRO A 15 -21.19 -20.36 -7.30
CA PRO A 15 -20.56 -19.52 -6.30
C PRO A 15 -20.85 -18.08 -6.69
N GLN A 16 -21.53 -17.33 -5.81
CA GLN A 16 -21.66 -15.89 -5.97
C GLN A 16 -20.24 -15.34 -6.05
N HIS A 17 -19.77 -15.07 -7.26
CA HIS A 17 -18.49 -14.46 -7.51
C HIS A 17 -18.55 -13.04 -6.93
N THR A 18 -18.19 -12.91 -5.65
CA THR A 18 -17.84 -11.61 -5.10
C THR A 18 -16.73 -11.07 -5.99
N ASN A 19 -16.98 -9.98 -6.70
CA ASN A 19 -16.01 -9.30 -7.57
C ASN A 19 -14.83 -8.81 -6.72
N LEU A 20 -13.92 -9.73 -6.39
CA LEU A 20 -12.70 -9.43 -5.68
C LEU A 20 -11.87 -8.55 -6.61
N LYS A 21 -11.68 -7.29 -6.22
CA LYS A 21 -10.78 -6.39 -6.95
C LYS A 21 -9.38 -6.99 -6.86
N LEU A 22 -8.88 -7.50 -7.98
CA LEU A 22 -7.51 -7.95 -8.11
C LEU A 22 -6.65 -6.77 -8.54
N LYS A 23 -5.42 -6.69 -8.03
CA LYS A 23 -4.41 -5.75 -8.49
C LYS A 23 -3.14 -6.51 -8.84
N THR A 24 -2.69 -6.35 -10.07
CA THR A 24 -1.37 -6.78 -10.52
C THR A 24 -0.34 -5.76 -10.07
N CYS A 25 0.73 -6.22 -9.44
CA CYS A 25 1.83 -5.37 -9.02
C CYS A 25 3.16 -6.11 -9.10
N ARG A 26 4.24 -5.34 -9.21
CA ARG A 26 5.62 -5.82 -9.10
C ARG A 26 6.23 -5.27 -7.82
N PHE A 27 7.04 -6.08 -7.14
CA PHE A 27 7.66 -5.70 -5.87
C PHE A 27 9.14 -5.36 -6.09
N PHE A 28 9.56 -4.18 -5.63
CA PHE A 28 10.92 -3.68 -5.76
C PHE A 28 11.67 -3.86 -4.43
N SER A 29 12.07 -5.10 -4.14
CA SER A 29 12.92 -5.41 -2.98
C SER A 29 14.40 -5.19 -3.30
N SER A 30 15.23 -5.00 -2.27
CA SER A 30 16.70 -4.95 -2.43
C SER A 30 17.25 -6.20 -3.12
N ASN A 31 16.70 -7.37 -2.79
CA ASN A 31 17.07 -8.64 -3.44
C ASN A 31 16.75 -8.63 -4.94
N ASN A 32 15.55 -8.19 -5.34
CA ASN A 32 15.15 -8.11 -6.74
C ASN A 32 16.03 -7.13 -7.52
N ILE A 33 16.36 -5.99 -6.91
CA ILE A 33 17.29 -5.01 -7.50
C ILE A 33 18.68 -5.64 -7.69
N SER A 34 19.17 -6.41 -6.72
CA SER A 34 20.45 -7.13 -6.84
C SER A 34 20.42 -8.17 -7.96
N ILE A 35 19.32 -8.91 -8.11
CA ILE A 35 19.13 -9.87 -9.20
C ILE A 35 19.16 -9.15 -10.56
N PHE A 36 18.36 -8.09 -10.71
CA PHE A 36 18.32 -7.29 -11.93
C PHE A 36 19.69 -6.73 -12.30
N THR A 37 20.40 -6.17 -11.32
CA THR A 37 21.75 -5.63 -11.50
C THR A 37 22.73 -6.72 -11.93
N ASN A 38 22.64 -7.93 -11.36
CA ASN A 38 23.49 -9.05 -11.75
C ASN A 38 23.19 -9.53 -13.17
N LEU A 39 21.90 -9.59 -13.57
CA LEU A 39 21.50 -9.94 -14.94
C LEU A 39 22.09 -8.94 -15.94
N LEU A 40 21.90 -7.63 -15.72
CA LEU A 40 22.45 -6.60 -16.60
C LEU A 40 23.99 -6.61 -16.67
N ARG A 41 24.68 -6.95 -15.58
CA ARG A 41 26.15 -7.08 -15.58
C ARG A 41 26.66 -8.25 -16.41
N ARG A 42 25.87 -9.32 -16.49
CA ARG A 42 26.21 -10.52 -17.28
C ARG A 42 25.87 -10.36 -18.74
N GLU A 43 25.06 -9.36 -19.10
CA GLU A 43 24.62 -9.23 -20.47
C GLU A 43 25.72 -8.82 -21.44
N SER A 44 25.69 -9.50 -22.58
CA SER A 44 26.64 -9.34 -23.67
C SER A 44 26.10 -8.33 -24.67
N TRP A 45 26.53 -7.06 -24.53
CA TRP A 45 26.10 -5.98 -25.43
C TRP A 45 26.67 -6.05 -26.85
N LYS A 46 27.44 -7.11 -27.19
CA LYS A 46 28.10 -7.26 -28.48
C LYS A 46 27.09 -7.38 -29.63
N GLU A 47 26.04 -8.18 -29.45
CA GLU A 47 25.02 -8.42 -30.46
C GLU A 47 24.21 -7.16 -30.73
N MET A 48 23.82 -6.44 -29.66
CA MET A 48 23.18 -5.13 -29.74
C MET A 48 24.04 -4.12 -30.49
N VAL A 49 25.36 -4.07 -30.26
CA VAL A 49 26.26 -3.14 -30.95
C VAL A 49 26.45 -3.49 -32.42
N ALA A 50 26.33 -4.78 -32.77
CA ALA A 50 26.47 -5.29 -34.14
C ALA A 50 25.29 -4.95 -35.06
N GLY A 51 24.16 -4.46 -34.52
CA GLY A 51 23.03 -3.99 -35.32
C GLY A 51 23.41 -2.95 -36.37
N ARG A 52 22.71 -2.92 -37.50
CA ARG A 52 23.07 -2.07 -38.66
C ARG A 52 22.63 -0.63 -38.47
N ASP A 53 21.42 -0.43 -37.96
CA ASP A 53 20.83 0.89 -37.72
C ASP A 53 20.60 1.12 -36.22
N VAL A 54 20.38 2.39 -35.84
CA VAL A 54 20.20 2.79 -34.44
C VAL A 54 18.94 2.16 -33.82
N SER A 55 17.89 1.98 -34.62
CA SER A 55 16.63 1.42 -34.18
C SER A 55 16.79 -0.04 -33.73
N GLU A 56 17.45 -0.87 -34.53
CA GLU A 56 17.74 -2.27 -34.23
C GLU A 56 18.57 -2.42 -32.94
N LYS A 57 19.55 -1.53 -32.70
CA LYS A 57 20.31 -1.53 -31.44
C LYS A 57 19.42 -1.17 -30.26
N PHE A 58 18.54 -0.19 -30.42
CA PHE A 58 17.64 0.25 -29.37
C PHE A 58 16.60 -0.82 -29.03
N ASP A 59 16.08 -1.52 -30.05
CA ASP A 59 15.15 -2.64 -29.86
C ASP A 59 15.84 -3.81 -29.15
N GLY A 60 17.07 -4.14 -29.54
CA GLY A 60 17.90 -5.15 -28.87
C GLY A 60 18.18 -4.79 -27.41
N PHE A 61 18.53 -3.53 -27.14
CA PHE A 61 18.69 -3.00 -25.78
C PHE A 61 17.41 -3.18 -24.96
N LEU A 62 16.29 -2.71 -25.49
CA LEU A 62 15.00 -2.70 -24.80
C LEU A 62 14.55 -4.12 -24.48
N SER A 63 14.70 -5.04 -25.44
CA SER A 63 14.39 -6.46 -25.28
C SER A 63 15.19 -7.10 -24.14
N ALA A 64 16.52 -6.88 -24.09
CA ALA A 64 17.38 -7.41 -23.03
C ALA A 64 17.01 -6.86 -21.64
N VAL A 65 16.71 -5.56 -21.56
CA VAL A 65 16.28 -4.90 -20.32
C VAL A 65 14.91 -5.41 -19.88
N GLU A 66 13.95 -5.55 -20.78
CA GLU A 66 12.60 -6.04 -20.50
C GLU A 66 12.62 -7.49 -20.01
N PHE A 67 13.43 -8.34 -20.65
CA PHE A 67 13.66 -9.72 -20.22
C PHE A 67 14.23 -9.76 -18.79
N SER A 68 15.32 -9.03 -18.56
CA SER A 68 15.96 -8.94 -17.24
C SER A 68 15.00 -8.42 -16.17
N PHE A 69 14.18 -7.42 -16.52
CA PHE A 69 13.20 -6.82 -15.64
C PHE A 69 12.08 -7.81 -15.30
N SER A 70 11.60 -8.56 -16.29
CA SER A 70 10.54 -9.55 -16.10
C SER A 70 10.96 -10.70 -15.19
N ILE A 71 12.23 -11.11 -15.26
CA ILE A 71 12.80 -12.11 -14.35
C ILE A 71 12.95 -11.54 -12.94
N ALA A 72 13.55 -10.35 -12.80
CA ALA A 72 13.87 -9.79 -11.50
C ALA A 72 12.64 -9.29 -10.73
N PHE A 73 11.60 -8.82 -11.44
CA PHE A 73 10.42 -8.20 -10.86
C PHE A 73 9.15 -8.90 -11.33
N PRO A 74 8.92 -10.19 -10.99
CA PRO A 74 7.78 -10.94 -11.48
C PRO A 74 6.46 -10.29 -11.05
N GLU A 75 5.47 -10.33 -11.94
CA GLU A 75 4.12 -9.86 -11.63
C GLU A 75 3.46 -10.75 -10.59
N LYS A 76 2.85 -10.10 -9.61
CA LYS A 76 2.04 -10.77 -8.60
C LYS A 76 0.66 -10.15 -8.57
N THR A 77 -0.33 -10.99 -8.78
CA THR A 77 -1.73 -10.64 -8.59
C THR A 77 -2.07 -10.77 -7.12
N SER A 78 -2.45 -9.65 -6.51
CA SER A 78 -2.87 -9.61 -5.11
C SER A 78 -4.35 -9.27 -5.00
N LYS A 79 -5.05 -9.91 -4.07
CA LYS A 79 -6.41 -9.54 -3.71
C LYS A 79 -6.34 -8.17 -3.01
N VAL A 80 -6.96 -7.16 -3.60
CA VAL A 80 -7.12 -5.86 -2.94
C VAL A 80 -8.12 -6.05 -1.84
N ARG A 81 -7.63 -6.10 -0.59
CA ARG A 81 -8.50 -5.95 0.56
C ARG A 81 -9.09 -4.55 0.47
N THR A 82 -10.39 -4.46 0.19
CA THR A 82 -11.14 -3.24 0.47
C THR A 82 -10.95 -2.98 1.96
N ARG A 83 -10.13 -1.98 2.31
CA ARG A 83 -10.02 -1.56 3.71
C ARG A 83 -11.44 -1.27 4.15
N LYS A 84 -11.92 -1.93 5.22
CA LYS A 84 -13.18 -1.54 5.88
C LYS A 84 -13.12 -0.03 6.03
N TYR A 85 -14.10 0.65 5.47
CA TYR A 85 -14.16 2.11 5.38
C TYR A 85 -13.86 2.71 6.76
N CYS A 86 -12.62 3.15 6.98
CA CYS A 86 -12.34 4.11 8.03
C CYS A 86 -12.76 5.43 7.42
N GLY A 87 -14.04 5.75 7.53
CA GLY A 87 -14.55 7.03 7.08
C GLY A 87 -13.64 8.14 7.57
N ARG A 88 -13.37 9.12 6.72
CA ARG A 88 -12.63 10.31 7.14
C ARG A 88 -13.40 10.86 8.34
N ILE A 89 -12.83 10.76 9.55
CA ILE A 89 -13.46 11.32 10.74
C ILE A 89 -13.63 12.79 10.44
N LYS A 90 -14.87 13.26 10.38
CA LYS A 90 -15.14 14.69 10.33
C LYS A 90 -14.68 15.22 11.67
N LEU A 91 -13.59 15.97 11.66
CA LEU A 91 -13.12 16.64 12.86
C LEU A 91 -14.14 17.72 13.19
N ASP A 92 -14.70 17.62 14.39
CA ASP A 92 -15.51 18.69 14.95
C ASP A 92 -14.69 19.97 15.08
N GLU A 93 -15.36 21.12 15.14
CA GLU A 93 -14.72 22.43 15.17
C GLU A 93 -13.79 22.58 16.38
N ASP A 94 -14.19 22.05 17.54
CA ASP A 94 -13.36 21.97 18.74
C ASP A 94 -12.04 21.23 18.51
N LEU A 95 -12.08 20.14 17.72
CA LEU A 95 -10.91 19.32 17.44
C LEU A 95 -9.99 19.98 16.40
N LYS A 96 -10.56 20.81 15.51
CA LYS A 96 -9.77 21.68 14.61
C LYS A 96 -9.08 22.79 15.41
N ASN A 97 -9.81 23.48 16.27
CA ASN A 97 -9.25 24.52 17.16
C ASN A 97 -8.11 23.95 18.03
N LEU A 98 -8.28 22.74 18.56
CA LEU A 98 -7.26 22.05 19.33
C LEU A 98 -6.01 21.73 18.48
N ARG A 99 -6.21 21.30 17.23
CA ARG A 99 -5.12 21.06 16.27
C ARG A 99 -4.36 22.35 15.98
N ASP A 100 -5.06 23.44 15.70
CA ASP A 100 -4.43 24.71 15.32
C ASP A 100 -3.65 25.30 16.48
N ARG A 101 -4.19 25.25 17.70
CA ARG A 101 -3.47 25.62 18.92
C ARG A 101 -2.23 24.75 19.16
N MET A 102 -2.33 23.45 18.90
CA MET A 102 -1.18 22.53 19.00
C MET A 102 -0.09 22.87 17.98
N LEU A 103 -0.46 23.20 16.74
CA LEU A 103 0.49 23.60 15.70
C LEU A 103 1.14 24.96 16.02
N PHE A 104 0.37 25.90 16.56
CA PHE A 104 0.88 27.17 17.04
C PHE A 104 1.87 26.99 18.21
N LEU A 105 1.54 26.18 19.22
CA LEU A 105 2.49 25.90 20.31
C LEU A 105 3.74 25.15 19.82
N TYR A 106 3.61 24.32 18.79
CA TYR A 106 4.77 23.66 18.19
C TYR A 106 5.72 24.67 17.53
N SER A 107 5.20 25.63 16.77
CA SER A 107 6.06 26.64 16.11
C SER A 107 6.83 27.48 17.13
N LEU A 108 6.24 27.76 18.30
CA LEU A 108 6.88 28.49 19.39
C LEU A 108 7.86 27.66 20.22
N SER A 109 7.71 26.33 20.25
CA SER A 109 8.45 25.46 21.19
C SER A 109 9.39 24.46 20.52
N ARG A 110 9.53 24.47 19.19
CA ARG A 110 10.31 23.45 18.46
C ARG A 110 11.76 23.39 18.94
N ASP A 111 12.38 24.54 19.18
CA ASP A 111 13.80 24.71 19.55
C ASP A 111 14.03 24.71 21.07
N LEU A 112 12.97 24.54 21.86
CA LEU A 112 13.04 24.52 23.32
C LEU A 112 13.22 23.10 23.87
N ASP A 113 13.97 22.99 24.95
CA ASP A 113 14.18 21.74 25.69
C ASP A 113 12.89 21.23 26.34
N SER A 114 12.86 19.93 26.63
CA SER A 114 11.72 19.24 27.24
C SER A 114 11.39 19.73 28.66
N THR A 115 12.33 20.38 29.33
CA THR A 115 12.16 21.01 30.64
C THR A 115 11.40 22.33 30.56
N HIS A 116 11.41 22.99 29.40
CA HIS A 116 10.80 24.31 29.21
C HIS A 116 9.26 24.24 29.35
N PRO A 117 8.63 25.16 30.12
CA PRO A 117 7.17 25.16 30.33
C PRO A 117 6.35 25.08 29.03
N LEU A 118 6.70 25.89 28.02
CA LEU A 118 6.02 25.87 26.71
C LEU A 118 6.11 24.51 25.99
N LYS A 119 7.26 23.82 26.07
CA LYS A 119 7.45 22.51 25.45
C LYS A 119 6.62 21.44 26.18
N ARG A 120 6.53 21.53 27.51
CA ARG A 120 5.62 20.69 28.31
C ARG A 120 4.16 20.92 27.94
N SER A 121 3.72 22.18 27.83
CA SER A 121 2.36 22.52 27.41
C SER A 121 2.02 21.97 26.02
N PHE A 122 2.94 22.04 25.07
CA PHE A 122 2.77 21.41 23.75
C PHE A 122 2.62 19.88 23.86
N ILE A 123 3.46 19.21 24.65
CA ILE A 123 3.41 17.76 24.85
C ILE A 123 2.05 17.33 25.42
N ASP A 124 1.56 18.04 26.42
CA ASP A 124 0.28 17.73 27.05
C ASP A 124 -0.89 17.97 26.10
N LEU A 125 -0.87 19.08 25.34
CA LEU A 125 -1.88 19.37 24.33
C LEU A 125 -1.88 18.32 23.20
N ARG A 126 -0.70 17.84 22.79
CA ARG A 126 -0.55 16.76 21.81
C ARG A 126 -1.11 15.44 22.32
N LYS A 127 -0.89 15.10 23.59
CA LYS A 127 -1.48 13.90 24.22
C LYS A 127 -3.00 14.00 24.22
N GLU A 128 -3.54 15.14 24.63
CA GLU A 128 -4.98 15.39 24.67
C GLU A 128 -5.61 15.31 23.27
N PHE A 129 -4.99 15.95 22.27
CA PHE A 129 -5.45 15.87 20.87
C PHE A 129 -5.52 14.42 20.38
N ARG A 130 -4.47 13.63 20.61
CA ARG A 130 -4.45 12.20 20.23
C ARG A 130 -5.56 11.41 20.91
N ARG A 131 -5.78 11.66 22.20
CA ARG A 131 -6.85 11.01 22.99
C ARG A 131 -8.22 11.32 22.37
N ARG A 132 -8.53 12.59 22.09
CA ARG A 132 -9.80 12.98 21.47
C ARG A 132 -10.00 12.41 20.06
N VAL A 133 -8.95 12.41 19.23
CA VAL A 133 -9.01 11.77 17.90
C VAL A 133 -9.29 10.28 18.01
N HIS A 134 -8.70 9.59 19.00
CA HIS A 134 -8.95 8.17 19.23
C HIS A 134 -10.40 7.92 19.67
N SER A 135 -10.93 8.72 20.60
CA SER A 135 -12.34 8.64 21.01
C SER A 135 -13.31 8.91 19.86
N ALA A 136 -13.04 9.95 19.05
CA ALA A 136 -13.87 10.28 17.88
C ALA A 136 -13.85 9.16 16.82
N LYS A 137 -12.69 8.50 16.62
CA LYS A 137 -12.57 7.31 15.77
C LYS A 137 -13.42 6.16 16.27
N ALA A 138 -13.35 5.87 17.56
CA ALA A 138 -14.14 4.80 18.16
C ALA A 138 -15.65 5.08 18.03
N ALA A 139 -16.07 6.30 18.32
CA ALA A 139 -17.47 6.72 18.19
C ALA A 139 -18.00 6.57 16.75
N ALA A 140 -17.22 7.00 15.75
CA ALA A 140 -17.59 6.90 14.34
C ALA A 140 -17.73 5.44 13.85
N ILE A 141 -17.00 4.50 14.46
CA ILE A 141 -17.15 3.07 14.16
C ILE A 141 -18.45 2.55 14.76
N THR A 142 -18.75 2.90 16.01
CA THR A 142 -20.00 2.50 16.69
C THR A 142 -21.24 3.03 15.96
N SER A 143 -21.23 4.29 15.52
CA SER A 143 -22.37 4.89 14.81
C SER A 143 -22.65 4.26 13.44
N HIS A 144 -21.69 3.55 12.85
CA HIS A 144 -21.89 2.84 11.58
C HIS A 144 -22.45 1.43 11.78
N LEU A 145 -22.42 0.89 13.01
CA LEU A 145 -22.93 -0.44 13.32
C LEU A 145 -24.41 -0.45 13.74
N GLN A 146 -24.98 0.74 14.00
CA GLN A 146 -26.41 0.96 14.25
C GLN A 146 -27.12 1.34 12.95
#